data_AF-A0AAD1HFM6-F1
#
_entry.id   AF-A0AAD1HFM6-F1
#
_cell.length_a   1.000
_cell.length_b   1.000
_cell.length_c   1.000
_cell.angle_alpha   90.00
_cell.angle_beta   90.00
_cell.angle_gamma   90.00
#
_symmetry.space_group_name_H-M   'P 1'
#
loop_
_entity.id
_entity.type
_entity.pdbx_description
1 polymer ?
#
loop_
_entity_poly.entity_id
_entity_poly.type
_entity_poly.pdbx_seq_one_letter_code
_entity_poly.pdbx_strand_id
1 'polypeptide(L)'
;MEKQFCDLGEDAQAFLVGAAAIGNTRLASELEILLALGAAHGERQLVAALHRAVAFRRFRAADVRSILAAGTGAPQPREAGDALILDLPVAPTRSLEAYRVAPVADGEVMS
;
A
#
# COMPACT_ATOMS: atom_id res chain seq x y z
N MET A 1 -5.75 13.43 26.86
CA MET A 1 -5.88 12.59 25.66
C MET A 1 -4.75 12.84 24.68
N GLU A 2 -4.53 14.05 24.16
CA GLU A 2 -3.40 14.32 23.24
C GLU A 2 -2.05 13.90 23.83
N LYS A 3 -1.72 14.32 25.06
CA LYS A 3 -0.46 13.91 25.71
C LYS A 3 -0.31 12.39 25.78
N GLN A 4 -1.34 11.70 26.26
CA GLN A 4 -1.38 10.24 26.33
C GLN A 4 -1.19 9.58 24.96
N PHE A 5 -1.75 10.16 23.91
CA PHE A 5 -1.56 9.68 22.55
C PHE A 5 -0.13 9.94 22.06
N CYS A 6 0.45 11.11 22.36
CA CYS A 6 1.85 11.39 22.08
C CYS A 6 2.81 10.48 22.84
N ASP A 7 2.45 9.99 24.03
CA ASP A 7 3.29 9.07 24.81
C ASP A 7 3.48 7.70 24.10
N LEU A 8 2.72 7.41 23.04
CA LEU A 8 2.86 6.22 22.19
C LEU A 8 4.10 6.25 21.28
N GLY A 9 4.74 7.41 21.10
CA GLY A 9 5.97 7.57 20.31
C GLY A 9 5.81 8.36 19.00
N GLU A 10 6.88 8.35 18.19
CA GLU A 10 7.10 9.24 17.02
C GLU A 10 5.96 9.22 16.01
N ASP A 11 5.49 8.02 15.65
CA ASP A 11 4.40 7.85 14.68
C ASP A 11 3.08 8.51 15.15
N ALA A 12 2.82 8.53 16.47
CA ALA A 12 1.63 9.16 17.03
C ALA A 12 1.71 10.69 16.96
N GLN A 13 2.87 11.27 17.24
CA GLN A 13 3.04 12.72 17.09
C GLN A 13 3.01 13.14 15.62
N ALA A 14 3.64 12.36 14.72
CA ALA A 14 3.57 12.60 13.28
C ALA A 14 2.13 12.50 12.74
N PHE A 15 1.34 11.55 13.25
CA PHE A 15 -0.08 11.43 12.92
C PHE A 15 -0.87 12.67 13.35
N LEU A 16 -0.64 13.19 14.56
CA LEU A 16 -1.30 14.41 15.05
C LEU A 16 -0.97 15.64 14.17
N VAL A 17 0.30 15.82 13.83
CA VAL A 17 0.74 16.90 12.94
C VAL A 17 0.06 16.78 11.57
N GLY A 18 0.01 15.57 11.01
CA GLY A 18 -0.66 15.31 9.73
C GLY A 18 -2.17 15.55 9.78
N ALA A 19 -2.83 15.10 10.85
CA ALA A 19 -4.27 15.32 11.07
C ALA A 19 -4.62 16.81 11.19
N ALA A 20 -3.79 17.57 11.91
CA ALA A 20 -3.93 19.03 11.99
C ALA A 20 -3.68 19.70 10.63
N ALA A 21 -2.64 19.28 9.90
CA ALA A 21 -2.29 19.83 8.58
C ALA A 21 -3.39 19.64 7.53
N ILE A 22 -4.16 18.54 7.58
CA ILE A 22 -5.31 18.33 6.70
C ILE A 22 -6.60 19.01 7.19
N GLY A 23 -6.54 19.79 8.29
CA GLY A 23 -7.69 20.50 8.84
C GLY A 23 -8.72 19.60 9.54
N ASN A 24 -8.28 18.56 10.26
CA ASN A 24 -9.20 17.69 10.99
C ASN A 24 -9.85 18.42 12.20
N THR A 25 -11.03 18.98 11.99
CA THR A 25 -11.80 19.68 13.04
C THR A 25 -12.38 18.76 14.13
N ARG A 26 -12.34 17.44 13.93
CA ARG A 26 -12.89 16.43 14.86
C ARG A 26 -11.80 15.65 15.61
N LEU A 27 -10.57 16.17 15.65
CA LEU A 27 -9.40 15.49 16.17
C LEU A 27 -9.59 14.97 17.61
N ALA A 28 -10.22 15.76 18.50
CA ALA A 28 -10.48 15.35 19.87
C ALA A 28 -11.29 14.03 19.95
N SER A 29 -12.40 13.95 19.21
CA SER A 29 -13.23 12.73 19.15
C SER A 29 -12.53 11.56 18.46
N GLU A 30 -11.65 11.84 17.48
CA GLU A 30 -10.89 10.78 16.83
C GLU A 30 -9.83 10.19 17.75
N LEU A 31 -9.23 10.99 18.62
CA LEU A 31 -8.25 10.52 19.62
C LEU A 31 -8.86 9.57 20.64
N GLU A 32 -10.11 9.81 21.05
CA GLU A 32 -10.85 8.87 21.89
C GLU A 32 -11.00 7.50 21.21
N ILE A 33 -11.36 7.51 19.93
CA ILE A 33 -11.49 6.28 19.13
C ILE A 33 -10.14 5.58 18.97
N LEU A 34 -9.07 6.34 18.71
CA LEU A 34 -7.72 5.78 18.53
C LEU A 34 -7.18 5.14 19.81
N LEU A 35 -7.38 5.78 20.97
CA LEU A 35 -7.00 5.22 22.27
C LEU A 35 -7.84 3.97 22.60
N ALA A 36 -9.14 3.97 22.28
CA ALA A 36 -9.98 2.79 22.42
C ALA A 36 -9.54 1.63 21.50
N LEU A 37 -9.11 1.92 20.26
CA LEU A 37 -8.51 0.92 19.37
C LEU A 37 -7.21 0.35 19.95
N GLY A 38 -6.37 1.20 20.57
CA GLY A 38 -5.17 0.76 21.28
C GLY A 38 -5.48 -0.19 22.44
N ALA A 39 -6.53 0.10 23.22
CA ALA A 39 -6.98 -0.78 24.30
C ALA A 39 -7.51 -2.13 23.79
N ALA A 40 -8.15 -2.17 22.61
CA ALA A 40 -8.73 -3.39 22.04
C ALA A 40 -7.71 -4.29 21.31
N HIS A 41 -6.76 -3.70 20.58
CA HIS A 41 -5.79 -4.45 19.76
C HIS A 41 -4.40 -4.55 20.41
N GLY A 42 -4.13 -3.74 21.42
CA GLY A 42 -2.82 -3.60 22.03
C GLY A 42 -1.96 -2.53 21.34
N GLU A 43 -1.11 -1.91 22.14
CA GLU A 43 -0.32 -0.73 21.78
C GLU A 43 0.60 -0.95 20.57
N ARG A 44 1.32 -2.08 20.53
CA ARG A 44 2.23 -2.40 19.42
C ARG A 44 1.52 -2.46 18.06
N GLN A 45 0.29 -3.00 18.03
CA GLN A 45 -0.50 -3.06 16.80
C GLN A 45 -1.01 -1.67 16.40
N LEU A 46 -1.39 -0.85 17.38
CA LEU A 46 -1.77 0.54 17.14
C LEU A 46 -0.60 1.34 16.56
N VAL A 47 0.58 1.29 17.17
CA VAL A 47 1.77 2.02 16.68
C VAL A 47 2.14 1.59 15.27
N ALA A 48 2.15 0.29 14.97
CA ALA A 48 2.39 -0.20 13.60
C ALA A 48 1.32 0.30 12.60
N ALA A 49 0.07 0.43 13.03
CA ALA A 49 -1.00 1.00 12.20
C ALA A 49 -0.82 2.51 12.00
N LEU A 50 -0.38 3.25 13.02
CA LEU A 50 -0.08 4.69 12.93
C LEU A 50 1.09 4.95 12.00
N HIS A 51 2.18 4.19 12.12
CA HIS A 51 3.32 4.26 11.21
C HIS A 51 2.88 4.19 9.75
N ARG A 52 2.04 3.19 9.45
CA ARG A 52 1.49 2.98 8.13
C ARG A 52 0.54 4.10 7.70
N ALA A 53 -0.31 4.57 8.61
CA ALA A 53 -1.24 5.66 8.35
C ALA A 53 -0.49 6.95 7.96
N VAL A 54 0.61 7.26 8.67
CA VAL A 54 1.50 8.39 8.35
C VAL A 54 2.17 8.21 6.99
N ALA A 55 2.73 7.03 6.72
CA ALA A 55 3.40 6.73 5.44
C ALA A 55 2.46 6.90 4.23
N PHE A 56 1.19 6.50 4.37
CA PHE A 56 0.17 6.68 3.31
C PHE A 56 -0.61 7.99 3.42
N ARG A 57 -0.25 8.90 4.33
CA ARG A 57 -0.91 10.21 4.55
C ARG A 57 -2.41 10.09 4.85
N ARG A 58 -2.80 9.04 5.58
CA ARG A 58 -4.19 8.74 5.99
C ARG A 58 -4.39 9.09 7.46
N PHE A 59 -5.02 10.23 7.75
CA PHE A 59 -5.05 10.81 9.10
C PHE A 59 -6.43 10.75 9.78
N ARG A 60 -7.21 9.68 9.52
CA ARG A 60 -8.50 9.45 10.19
C ARG A 60 -8.49 8.19 11.04
N ALA A 61 -9.23 8.21 12.15
CA ALA A 61 -9.44 7.02 12.98
C ALA A 61 -10.02 5.82 12.18
N ALA A 62 -10.87 6.10 11.19
CA ALA A 62 -11.40 5.08 10.29
C ALA A 62 -10.30 4.41 9.43
N ASP A 63 -9.28 5.16 9.02
CA ASP A 63 -8.15 4.62 8.26
C ASP A 63 -7.31 3.68 9.13
N VAL A 64 -7.02 4.08 10.38
CA VAL A 64 -6.29 3.24 11.35
C VAL A 64 -7.06 1.95 11.64
N ARG A 65 -8.39 2.03 11.82
CA ARG A 65 -9.24 0.84 11.95
C ARG A 65 -9.15 -0.07 10.71
N SER A 66 -9.18 0.51 9.51
CA SER A 66 -9.06 -0.25 8.27
C SER A 66 -7.70 -0.94 8.14
N ILE A 67 -6.63 -0.29 8.61
CA ILE A 67 -5.28 -0.88 8.65
C ILE A 67 -5.21 -2.03 9.64
N LEU A 68 -5.74 -1.85 10.86
CA LEU A 68 -5.79 -2.90 11.87
C LEU A 68 -6.58 -4.12 11.37
N ALA A 69 -7.70 -3.89 10.67
CA ALA A 69 -8.51 -4.96 10.09
C ALA A 69 -7.81 -5.71 8.95
N ALA A 70 -6.97 -5.03 8.16
CA ALA A 70 -6.19 -5.67 7.10
C ALA A 70 -5.06 -6.58 7.64
N GLY A 71 -4.61 -6.32 8.88
CA GLY A 71 -3.60 -7.13 9.57
C GLY A 71 -2.30 -7.26 8.76
N THR A 72 -1.75 -8.48 8.70
CA THR A 72 -0.50 -8.79 8.00
C THR A 72 -0.61 -8.81 6.48
N GLY A 73 -1.83 -8.69 5.92
CA GLY A 73 -2.05 -8.66 4.47
C GLY A 73 -1.75 -7.30 3.82
N ALA A 74 -1.44 -6.28 4.60
CA ALA A 74 -1.28 -4.91 4.11
C ALA A 74 0.16 -4.65 3.57
N PRO A 75 0.35 -4.20 2.31
CA PRO A 75 1.68 -3.99 1.71
C PRO A 75 2.55 -2.97 2.46
N GLN A 76 3.73 -3.32 3.00
CA GLN A 76 4.54 -2.32 3.72
C GLN A 76 5.03 -1.21 2.77
N PRO A 77 4.86 0.09 3.11
CA PRO A 77 5.52 1.18 2.39
C PRO A 77 7.02 0.91 2.31
N ARG A 78 7.59 1.09 1.12
CA ARG A 78 9.04 1.15 0.91
C ARG A 78 9.36 2.41 0.14
N GLU A 79 10.51 2.97 0.44
CA GLU A 79 11.13 3.98 -0.41
C GLU A 79 11.24 3.47 -1.84
N ALA A 80 11.21 4.40 -2.79
CA ALA A 80 11.45 4.07 -4.18
C ALA A 80 12.81 3.37 -4.29
N GLY A 81 12.83 2.24 -5.01
CA GLY A 81 14.08 1.57 -5.33
C GLY A 81 14.91 2.39 -6.32
N ASP A 82 16.20 2.08 -6.39
CA ASP A 82 17.07 2.66 -7.40
C ASP A 82 16.64 2.25 -8.81
N ALA A 83 16.96 3.11 -9.78
CA ALA A 83 16.73 2.80 -11.18
C ALA A 83 17.53 1.54 -11.55
N LEU A 84 16.82 0.49 -11.98
CA LEU A 84 17.45 -0.71 -12.50
C LEU A 84 17.96 -0.40 -13.92
N ILE A 85 19.21 0.04 -14.01
CA ILE A 85 19.91 0.25 -15.28
C ILE A 85 20.59 -1.06 -15.66
N LEU A 86 19.96 -1.81 -16.56
CA LEU A 86 20.56 -2.97 -17.20
C LEU A 86 20.62 -2.80 -18.71
N ASP A 87 21.72 -3.22 -19.32
CA ASP A 87 21.77 -3.44 -20.76
C ASP A 87 20.95 -4.70 -21.06
N LEU A 88 19.74 -4.51 -21.59
CA LEU A 88 18.93 -5.62 -22.04
C LEU A 88 19.57 -6.25 -23.29
N PRO A 89 19.62 -7.60 -23.37
CA PRO A 89 20.05 -8.26 -24.58
C PRO A 89 19.09 -7.90 -25.73
N VAL A 90 19.64 -7.44 -26.85
CA VAL A 90 18.87 -7.20 -28.06
C VAL A 90 18.46 -8.54 -28.64
N ALA A 91 17.16 -8.85 -28.61
CA ALA A 91 16.63 -10.02 -29.28
C ALA A 91 16.58 -9.78 -30.80
N PRO A 92 16.99 -10.76 -31.64
CA PRO A 92 16.86 -10.62 -33.08
C PRO A 92 15.39 -10.52 -33.48
N THR A 93 15.04 -9.49 -34.24
CA THR A 93 13.68 -9.33 -34.77
C THR A 93 13.47 -10.28 -35.94
N ARG A 94 12.43 -11.13 -35.86
CA ARG A 94 12.05 -12.04 -36.95
C ARG A 94 10.90 -11.44 -37.75
N SER A 95 10.96 -11.54 -39.07
CA SER A 95 9.86 -11.12 -39.95
C SER A 95 8.59 -11.94 -39.68
N LEU A 96 7.43 -11.28 -39.68
CA LEU A 96 6.11 -11.93 -39.55
C LEU A 96 5.86 -12.95 -40.67
N GLU A 97 6.49 -12.76 -41.83
CA GLU A 97 6.43 -13.70 -42.95
C GLU A 97 6.92 -15.09 -42.55
N ALA A 98 7.88 -15.17 -41.63
CA ALA A 98 8.41 -16.44 -41.15
C ALA A 98 7.42 -17.23 -40.28
N TYR A 99 6.29 -16.64 -39.93
CA TYR A 99 5.17 -17.27 -39.22
C TYR A 99 3.95 -17.45 -40.13
N ARG A 100 4.07 -17.18 -41.45
CA ARG A 100 2.98 -17.40 -42.39
C ARG A 100 2.62 -18.88 -42.40
N VAL A 101 1.42 -19.21 -41.96
CA VAL A 101 0.84 -20.55 -42.06
C VAL A 101 0.37 -20.73 -43.50
N ALA A 102 0.87 -21.76 -44.19
CA ALA A 102 0.35 -22.12 -45.50
C ALA A 102 -1.06 -22.72 -45.35
N PRO A 103 -2.01 -22.42 -46.26
CA PRO A 103 -3.27 -23.12 -46.28
C PRO A 103 -3.01 -24.61 -46.48
N VAL A 104 -3.62 -25.45 -45.64
CA VAL A 104 -3.66 -26.89 -45.85
C VAL A 104 -4.38 -27.10 -47.17
N ALA A 105 -3.68 -27.63 -48.18
CA ALA A 105 -4.34 -28.15 -49.36
C ALA A 105 -5.10 -29.41 -48.90
N ASP A 106 -6.42 -29.29 -48.78
CA ASP A 106 -7.29 -30.43 -48.57
C ASP A 106 -6.99 -31.46 -49.66
N GLY A 107 -6.56 -32.64 -49.22
CA GLY A 107 -5.98 -33.66 -50.07
C GLY A 107 -6.89 -34.04 -51.23
N GLU A 108 -6.28 -34.15 -52.41
CA GLU A 108 -6.80 -34.96 -53.51
C GLU A 108 -7.18 -36.35 -52.98
N VAL A 109 -8.48 -36.57 -52.81
CA VAL A 109 -9.06 -37.91 -52.74
C VAL A 109 -9.19 -38.44 -54.17
N MET A 110 -8.10 -39.01 -54.68
CA MET A 110 -8.15 -39.84 -55.88
C MET A 110 -8.84 -41.17 -55.53
N SER A 111 -10.04 -41.38 -56.09
CA SER A 111 -10.67 -42.72 -56.22
C SER A 111 -10.19 -43.40 -57.48
#